data_AF-A0A4U9D5T3-F1
#
_entry.id   AF-A0A4U9D5T3-F1
#
_cell.length_a   1.000
_cell.length_b   1.000
_cell.length_c   1.000
_cell.angle_alpha   90.00
_cell.angle_beta   90.00
_cell.angle_gamma   90.00
#
_symmetry.space_group_name_H-M   'P 1'
#
loop_
_entity.id
_entity.type
_entity.pdbx_description
1 polymer ?
#
loop_
_entity_poly.entity_id
_entity_poly.type
_entity_poly.pdbx_seq_one_letter_code
_entity_poly.pdbx_strand_id
1 'polypeptide(L)'
;MAMVLEKNMPIGSGLGSSACSVVAALVAMNEFCGKPLNETRMLALMGEMEGRISGSIHYDNVAPCYLGGMQLMIEENDIISQQVPGFGRVAVGAGVPWN
;
A
#
# COMPACT_ATOMS: atom_id res chain seq x y z
N MET A 1 7.30 -9.08 -21.14
CA MET A 1 6.84 -7.97 -20.29
C MET A 1 7.68 -7.99 -19.02
N ALA A 2 8.19 -6.85 -18.56
CA ALA A 2 9.09 -6.75 -17.41
C ALA A 2 8.64 -5.61 -16.49
N MET A 3 8.69 -5.83 -15.17
CA MET A 3 8.43 -4.81 -14.15
C MET A 3 9.75 -4.50 -13.45
N VAL A 4 10.05 -3.23 -13.27
CA VAL A 4 11.25 -2.76 -12.55
C VAL A 4 10.78 -1.97 -11.32
N LEU A 5 11.28 -2.36 -10.15
CA LEU A 5 11.04 -1.66 -8.89
C LEU A 5 12.29 -0.89 -8.50
N GLU A 6 12.19 0.44 -8.44
CA GLU A 6 13.23 1.29 -7.89
C GLU A 6 12.97 1.55 -6.40
N LYS A 7 13.85 1.04 -5.54
CA LYS A 7 13.66 1.08 -4.09
C LYS A 7 14.50 2.19 -3.46
N ASN A 8 13.88 3.34 -3.23
CA ASN A 8 14.53 4.50 -2.61
C ASN A 8 14.51 4.50 -1.07
N MET A 9 14.10 3.37 -0.45
CA MET A 9 13.99 3.26 1.00
C MET A 9 14.81 2.06 1.53
N PRO A 10 15.61 2.24 2.60
CA PRO A 10 16.41 1.16 3.17
C PRO A 10 15.53 0.01 3.68
N ILE A 11 15.97 -1.22 3.38
CA ILE A 11 15.30 -2.46 3.80
C ILE A 11 15.46 -2.62 5.32
N GLY A 12 14.40 -3.05 6.02
CA GLY A 12 14.46 -3.31 7.47
C GLY A 12 14.58 -2.06 8.36
N SER A 13 14.28 -0.88 7.82
CA SER A 13 14.37 0.40 8.54
C SER A 13 13.23 0.67 9.53
N GLY A 14 12.17 -0.15 9.52
CA GLY A 14 10.93 0.13 10.26
C GLY A 14 10.04 1.20 9.64
N LEU A 15 10.36 1.69 8.43
CA LEU A 15 9.60 2.75 7.73
C LEU A 15 8.58 2.21 6.71
N GLY A 16 8.24 0.92 6.73
CA GLY A 16 7.30 0.33 5.77
C GLY A 16 7.89 0.02 4.39
N SER A 17 9.20 -0.30 4.30
CA SER A 17 9.90 -0.62 3.05
C SER A 17 9.32 -1.84 2.30
N SER A 18 8.75 -2.82 3.01
CA SER A 18 8.04 -3.96 2.43
C SER A 18 6.69 -3.52 1.85
N ALA A 19 5.88 -2.85 2.67
CA ALA A 19 4.59 -2.29 2.27
C ALA A 19 4.68 -1.39 1.03
N CYS A 20 5.69 -0.54 0.93
CA CYS A 20 5.91 0.31 -0.24
C CYS A 20 6.10 -0.50 -1.54
N SER A 21 6.79 -1.65 -1.45
CA SER A 21 6.98 -2.53 -2.61
C SER A 21 5.69 -3.22 -3.02
N VAL A 22 4.91 -3.70 -2.03
CA VAL A 22 3.60 -4.31 -2.24
C VAL A 22 2.63 -3.31 -2.88
N VAL A 23 2.54 -2.11 -2.32
CA VAL A 23 1.68 -1.03 -2.82
C VAL A 23 2.08 -0.64 -4.25
N ALA A 24 3.36 -0.39 -4.51
CA ALA A 24 3.83 -0.01 -5.84
C ALA A 24 3.52 -1.08 -6.90
N ALA A 25 3.79 -2.35 -6.60
CA ALA A 25 3.53 -3.45 -7.52
C ALA A 25 2.04 -3.64 -7.82
N LEU A 26 1.19 -3.63 -6.78
CA LEU A 26 -0.25 -3.83 -6.95
C LEU A 26 -0.92 -2.64 -7.62
N VAL A 27 -0.54 -1.40 -7.28
CA VAL A 27 -1.05 -0.21 -7.97
C VAL A 27 -0.66 -0.25 -9.44
N ALA A 28 0.61 -0.53 -9.77
CA ALA A 28 1.05 -0.64 -11.16
C ALA A 28 0.28 -1.72 -11.93
N MET A 29 0.05 -2.90 -11.32
CA MET A 29 -0.74 -3.97 -11.94
C MET A 29 -2.21 -3.59 -12.13
N ASN A 30 -2.85 -2.97 -11.13
CA ASN A 30 -4.24 -2.55 -11.23
C ASN A 30 -4.41 -1.51 -12.34
N GLU A 31 -3.52 -0.51 -12.40
CA GLU A 31 -3.51 0.49 -13.48
C GLU A 31 -3.29 -0.15 -14.86
N PHE A 32 -2.30 -1.05 -14.97
CA PHE A 32 -2.00 -1.75 -16.22
C PHE A 32 -3.20 -2.55 -16.75
N CYS A 33 -3.99 -3.14 -15.86
CA CYS A 33 -5.19 -3.92 -16.19
C CYS A 33 -6.45 -3.05 -16.38
N GLY A 34 -6.36 -1.72 -16.33
CA GLY A 34 -7.51 -0.82 -16.50
C GLY A 34 -8.34 -0.61 -15.22
N LYS A 35 -7.69 -0.68 -14.06
CA LYS A 35 -8.27 -0.50 -12.70
C LYS A 35 -9.48 -1.41 -12.39
N PRO A 36 -9.38 -2.75 -12.55
CA PRO A 36 -10.49 -3.66 -12.25
C PRO A 36 -10.85 -3.74 -10.76
N LEU A 37 -9.92 -3.38 -9.86
CA LEU A 37 -10.11 -3.46 -8.41
C LEU A 37 -10.36 -2.08 -7.81
N ASN A 38 -11.35 -2.01 -6.91
CA ASN A 38 -11.61 -0.82 -6.09
C ASN A 38 -10.65 -0.73 -4.90
N GLU A 39 -10.65 0.42 -4.23
CA GLU A 39 -9.72 0.75 -3.14
C GLU A 39 -9.77 -0.28 -1.99
N THR A 40 -10.97 -0.70 -1.56
CA THR A 40 -11.14 -1.70 -0.49
C THR A 40 -10.54 -3.05 -0.87
N ARG A 41 -10.76 -3.51 -2.11
CA ARG A 41 -10.19 -4.77 -2.61
C ARG A 41 -8.68 -4.70 -2.77
N MET A 42 -8.17 -3.55 -3.23
CA MET A 42 -6.75 -3.29 -3.31
C MET A 42 -6.10 -3.36 -1.92
N LEU A 43 -6.70 -2.70 -0.93
CA LEU A 43 -6.16 -2.65 0.42
C LEU A 43 -6.18 -4.03 1.10
N ALA A 44 -7.26 -4.80 0.93
CA ALA A 44 -7.33 -6.19 1.40
C ALA A 44 -6.22 -7.06 0.79
N LEU A 45 -6.02 -6.95 -0.52
CA LEU A 45 -4.96 -7.70 -1.22
C LEU A 45 -3.55 -7.28 -0.77
N MET A 46 -3.33 -5.98 -0.54
CA MET A 46 -2.06 -5.47 0.00
C MET A 46 -1.76 -6.05 1.39
N GLY A 47 -2.76 -6.09 2.28
CA GLY A 47 -2.61 -6.68 3.62
C GLY A 47 -2.32 -8.18 3.57
N GLU A 48 -2.98 -8.92 2.68
CA GLU A 48 -2.70 -10.34 2.48
C GLU A 48 -1.25 -10.57 2.01
N MET A 49 -0.77 -9.75 1.09
CA MET A 49 0.59 -9.85 0.55
C MET A 49 1.65 -9.48 1.60
N GLU A 50 1.44 -8.45 2.41
CA GLU A 50 2.31 -8.18 3.56
C GLU A 50 2.28 -9.34 4.56
N GLY A 51 1.10 -9.92 4.84
CA GLY A 51 0.97 -11.03 5.77
C GLY A 51 1.74 -12.29 5.35
N ARG A 52 1.88 -12.52 4.04
CA ARG A 52 2.73 -13.60 3.52
C ARG A 52 4.23 -13.34 3.75
N ILE A 53 4.65 -12.08 3.87
CA ILE A 53 6.05 -11.68 4.08
C ILE A 53 6.38 -11.66 5.59
N SER A 54 5.49 -11.11 6.41
CA SER A 54 5.70 -10.90 7.86
C SER A 54 5.26 -12.06 8.73
N GLY A 55 4.39 -12.95 8.22
CA GLY A 55 3.78 -14.06 8.96
C GLY A 55 2.39 -13.75 9.54
N SER A 56 1.91 -12.51 9.46
CA SER A 56 0.56 -12.12 9.87
C SER A 56 0.06 -10.88 9.13
N ILE A 57 -1.23 -10.86 8.82
CA ILE A 57 -1.85 -9.76 8.07
C ILE A 57 -1.82 -8.50 8.92
N HIS A 58 -1.20 -7.45 8.39
CA HIS A 58 -1.17 -6.12 9.01
C HIS A 58 -1.43 -5.04 7.96
N TYR A 59 -2.17 -4.01 8.36
CA TYR A 59 -2.54 -2.89 7.49
C TYR A 59 -1.85 -1.56 7.85
N ASP A 60 -1.19 -1.51 9.01
CA ASP A 60 -0.56 -0.34 9.61
C ASP A 60 0.44 0.37 8.69
N ASN A 61 1.15 -0.37 7.83
CA ASN A 61 2.10 0.17 6.87
C ASN A 61 1.50 0.34 5.46
N VAL A 62 0.68 -0.62 5.00
CA VAL A 62 0.13 -0.59 3.63
C VAL A 62 -0.96 0.46 3.45
N ALA A 63 -1.82 0.67 4.45
CA ALA A 63 -2.89 1.65 4.38
C ALA A 63 -2.38 3.09 4.27
N PRO A 64 -1.50 3.60 5.15
CA PRO A 64 -0.97 4.95 4.97
C PRO A 64 -0.06 5.07 3.74
N CYS A 65 0.63 4.00 3.33
CA CYS A 65 1.42 4.02 2.11
C CYS A 65 0.56 4.14 0.85
N TYR A 66 -0.63 3.54 0.82
CA TYR A 66 -1.54 3.55 -0.32
C TYR A 66 -2.47 4.77 -0.33
N LEU A 67 -3.13 5.05 0.79
CA LEU A 67 -4.15 6.10 0.92
C LEU A 67 -3.55 7.48 1.22
N GLY A 68 -2.36 7.49 1.81
CA GLY A 68 -1.67 8.67 2.32
C GLY A 68 -2.21 9.13 3.68
N GLY A 69 -1.44 10.02 4.31
CA GLY A 69 -1.80 10.62 5.59
C GLY A 69 -1.77 9.64 6.77
N MET A 70 -2.49 9.97 7.85
CA MET A 70 -2.61 9.09 9.01
C MET A 70 -3.87 8.25 8.90
N GLN A 71 -3.71 6.93 9.02
CA GLN A 71 -4.78 5.96 8.91
C GLN A 71 -4.97 5.24 10.24
N LEU A 72 -6.22 5.16 10.71
CA LEU A 72 -6.64 4.35 11.83
C LEU A 72 -7.11 2.99 11.31
N MET A 73 -6.56 1.91 11.83
CA MET A 73 -7.03 0.55 11.51
C MET A 73 -8.28 0.25 12.33
N ILE A 74 -9.36 -0.16 11.66
CA ILE A 74 -10.65 -0.45 12.28
C ILE A 74 -10.91 -1.96 12.22
N GLU A 75 -10.80 -2.55 11.03
CA GLU A 75 -11.04 -3.98 10.78
C GLU A 75 -12.43 -4.48 11.24
N GLU A 76 -13.45 -3.61 11.17
CA GLU A 76 -14.84 -3.91 11.55
C GLU A 76 -15.81 -3.35 10.49
N ASN A 77 -16.98 -3.97 10.36
CA ASN A 77 -18.06 -3.51 9.48
C ASN A 77 -17.60 -3.25 8.02
N ASP A 78 -16.74 -4.12 7.49
CA ASP A 78 -16.11 -4.00 6.15
C ASP A 78 -15.22 -2.74 5.97
N ILE A 79 -14.85 -2.07 7.07
CA ILE A 79 -13.93 -0.93 7.07
C ILE A 79 -12.56 -1.41 7.57
N ILE A 80 -11.59 -1.46 6.66
CA ILE A 80 -10.21 -1.82 7.00
C ILE A 80 -9.51 -0.65 7.69
N SER A 81 -9.53 0.53 7.07
CA SER A 81 -8.94 1.74 7.64
C SER A 81 -9.80 2.96 7.41
N GLN A 82 -9.62 3.95 8.29
CA GLN A 82 -10.22 5.27 8.18
C GLN A 82 -9.15 6.34 8.32
N GLN A 83 -9.20 7.37 7.47
CA GLN A 83 -8.31 8.51 7.61
C GLN A 83 -8.64 9.30 8.89
N VAL A 84 -7.62 9.62 9.68
CA VAL A 84 -7.78 10.46 10.87
C VAL A 84 -8.00 11.91 10.43
N PRO A 85 -9.11 12.56 10.80
CA PRO A 85 -9.38 13.95 10.45
C PRO A 85 -8.24 14.88 10.91
N GLY A 86 -7.86 15.84 10.07
CA GLY A 86 -6.78 16.80 10.38
C GLY A 86 -5.37 16.35 9.99
N PHE A 87 -5.18 15.07 9.63
CA PHE A 87 -3.92 14.54 9.11
C PHE A 87 -4.06 14.26 7.61
N GLY A 88 -3.79 15.29 6.80
CA GLY A 88 -3.91 15.25 5.34
C GLY A 88 -2.95 14.27 4.64
N ARG A 89 -3.15 14.08 3.32
CA ARG A 89 -2.36 13.16 2.47
C ARG A 89 -0.87 13.48 2.50
N VAL A 90 -0.10 12.74 3.29
CA VAL A 90 1.33 12.54 3.06
C VAL A 90 1.46 11.41 2.06
N ALA A 91 1.74 11.75 0.79
CA ALA A 91 1.93 10.76 -0.25
C ALA A 91 3.38 10.24 -0.22
N VAL A 92 3.56 8.93 -0.13
CA VAL A 92 4.85 8.30 -0.36
C VAL A 92 5.02 8.16 -1.87
N GLY A 93 5.89 8.99 -2.45
CA GLY A 93 6.20 8.94 -3.88
C GLY A 93 6.99 7.66 -4.21
N ALA A 94 6.30 6.59 -4.61
CA ALA A 94 6.90 5.54 -5.41
C ALA A 94 6.99 6.09 -6.85
N GLY A 95 8.12 6.70 -7.20
CA GLY A 95 8.36 7.16 -8.56
C GLY A 95 8.41 5.96 -9.50
N VAL A 96 7.31 5.69 -10.20
CA VAL A 96 7.29 4.78 -11.35
C VAL A 96 7.36 5.67 -12.59
N PRO A 97 8.52 5.81 -13.24
CA PRO A 97 8.60 6.56 -14.49
C PRO A 97 7.77 5.83 -15.54
N TRP A 98 6.68 6.45 -15.98
CA TRP A 98 5.95 6.04 -17.17
C TRP A 98 6.66 6.65 -18.38
N ASN A 99 7.48 5.84 -19.05
CA ASN A 99 7.92 6.11 -20.43
C ASN A 99 6.93 5.48 -21.41
#